data_AF-A0A1G8Y7H9-F1
#
_entry.id   AF-A0A1G8Y7H9-F1
#
_cell.length_a   1.000
_cell.length_b   1.000
_cell.length_c   1.000
_cell.angle_alpha   90.00
_cell.angle_beta   90.00
_cell.angle_gamma   90.00
#
_symmetry.space_group_name_H-M   'P 1'
#
loop_
_entity.id
_entity.type
_entity.pdbx_description
1 polymer ?
#
loop_
_entity_poly.entity_id
_entity_poly.type
_entity_poly.pdbx_seq_one_letter_code
_entity_poly.pdbx_strand_id
1 'polypeptide(L)'
;MDTATDDTAPQGRCKLAACRAPLPPAGPRGGRPPEYCPDRTWPGGKTCKQLAAAQSALHEAFGDAPGTTLDSAAGDFARAADALATPLSELHTALEQVRGQVTEELTTAAATATSARTDAAEARETAQLAENARAEAEQAQALAEQARSEAETAAAEARGEAEQARAEAEQARSERATALDAQHRAETRAAAHEATAAAATDRATTAEERAATAANELTQARERIAALEAERDALRSTLESERRTHAATEADLRQARDTAQTAAQAAETRVEQTQNHLEKVQARAENAENRAEQAETQLAHAHQRATDTAADAATARATAETLTTELTQTRTRLRNLHEILLEPHETDEHLRNRLLSALLQDQPEQPPDPEETGTPPTEGAP
;
A
#
# COMPACT_ATOMS: atom_id res chain seq x y z
N MET A 1 -186.47 -45.20 94.52
CA MET A 1 -185.48 -44.22 94.00
C MET A 1 -185.60 -44.21 92.48
N ASP A 2 -186.75 -43.82 91.90
CA ASP A 2 -187.54 -42.56 92.02
C ASP A 2 -187.05 -41.54 90.98
N THR A 3 -187.87 -40.93 90.12
CA THR A 3 -189.36 -40.88 90.05
C THR A 3 -189.82 -40.58 88.60
N ALA A 4 -191.13 -40.72 88.29
CA ALA A 4 -191.77 -40.09 87.12
C ALA A 4 -191.84 -38.54 87.31
N THR A 5 -192.21 -37.64 86.39
CA THR A 5 -193.27 -37.55 85.34
C THR A 5 -192.98 -36.38 84.39
N ASP A 6 -193.50 -36.23 83.16
CA ASP A 6 -193.96 -37.18 82.11
C ASP A 6 -194.27 -36.39 80.80
N ASP A 7 -194.90 -37.03 79.80
CA ASP A 7 -195.67 -36.47 78.66
C ASP A 7 -194.99 -35.43 77.71
N THR A 8 -194.71 -35.84 76.45
CA THR A 8 -194.50 -34.93 75.30
C THR A 8 -194.81 -35.62 73.96
N ALA A 9 -195.55 -34.94 73.09
CA ALA A 9 -196.06 -35.47 71.82
C ALA A 9 -194.99 -35.89 70.77
N PRO A 10 -195.31 -36.84 69.85
CA PRO A 10 -194.34 -37.39 68.91
C PRO A 10 -193.84 -36.39 67.86
N GLN A 11 -192.53 -36.13 67.88
CA GLN A 11 -191.85 -35.24 66.93
C GLN A 11 -191.52 -35.97 65.63
N GLY A 12 -191.86 -35.36 64.49
CA GLY A 12 -191.61 -35.92 63.15
C GLY A 12 -190.11 -36.00 62.82
N ARG A 13 -189.75 -36.76 61.77
CA ARG A 13 -188.37 -36.87 61.26
C ARG A 13 -188.22 -36.33 59.84
N CYS A 14 -187.06 -35.76 59.55
CA CYS A 14 -186.69 -35.21 58.25
C CYS A 14 -186.82 -36.24 57.11
N LYS A 15 -187.53 -35.88 56.03
CA LYS A 15 -187.80 -36.78 54.88
C LYS A 15 -186.57 -37.20 54.06
N LEU A 16 -185.43 -36.49 54.15
CA LEU A 16 -184.20 -36.92 53.47
C LEU A 16 -183.68 -38.21 54.12
N ALA A 17 -183.61 -39.30 53.34
CA ALA A 17 -183.30 -40.65 53.80
C ALA A 17 -181.95 -40.76 54.53
N ALA A 18 -180.92 -40.03 54.08
CA ALA A 18 -179.60 -39.95 54.72
C ALA A 18 -179.54 -39.02 55.95
N CYS A 19 -180.61 -38.29 56.27
CA CYS A 19 -180.66 -37.34 57.37
C CYS A 19 -181.45 -37.87 58.57
N ARG A 20 -182.75 -38.19 58.40
CA ARG A 20 -183.69 -38.80 59.39
C ARG A 20 -183.69 -38.23 60.83
N ALA A 21 -183.10 -37.07 61.05
CA ALA A 21 -183.06 -36.37 62.33
C ALA A 21 -184.46 -35.91 62.76
N PRO A 22 -184.76 -35.82 64.08
CA PRO A 22 -186.01 -35.27 64.58
C PRO A 22 -186.14 -33.79 64.19
N LEU A 23 -187.38 -33.36 64.00
CA LEU A 23 -187.77 -32.00 63.64
C LEU A 23 -188.33 -31.29 64.87
N PRO A 24 -188.06 -29.99 65.07
CA PRO A 24 -188.56 -29.26 66.23
C PRO A 24 -190.11 -29.25 66.24
N PRO A 25 -190.74 -29.29 67.42
CA PRO A 25 -192.20 -29.28 67.55
C PRO A 25 -192.82 -28.00 66.97
N ALA A 26 -194.05 -28.10 66.48
CA ALA A 26 -194.75 -26.96 65.89
C ALA A 26 -194.98 -25.85 66.93
N GLY A 27 -194.46 -24.65 66.64
CA GLY A 27 -194.54 -23.52 67.54
C GLY A 27 -195.97 -23.02 67.79
N PRO A 28 -196.21 -22.26 68.88
CA PRO A 28 -197.54 -21.94 69.42
C PRO A 28 -198.43 -21.02 68.55
N ARG A 29 -198.06 -20.76 67.29
CA ARG A 29 -198.86 -20.03 66.29
C ARG A 29 -199.48 -20.95 65.22
N GLY A 30 -199.63 -22.24 65.50
CA GLY A 30 -200.45 -23.17 64.70
C GLY A 30 -199.94 -23.51 63.30
N GLY A 31 -198.64 -23.33 63.03
CA GLY A 31 -198.03 -23.62 61.73
C GLY A 31 -197.84 -25.12 61.46
N ARG A 32 -197.99 -25.53 60.20
CA ARG A 32 -197.73 -26.92 59.75
C ARG A 32 -196.24 -27.29 59.98
N PRO A 33 -195.92 -28.48 60.54
CA PRO A 33 -194.53 -28.88 60.78
C PRO A 33 -193.65 -28.87 59.51
N PRO A 34 -192.37 -28.46 59.60
CA PRO A 34 -191.45 -28.47 58.46
C PRO A 34 -191.04 -29.90 58.09
N GLU A 35 -191.06 -30.28 56.81
CA GLU A 35 -190.82 -31.68 56.40
C GLU A 35 -189.32 -32.08 56.31
N TYR A 36 -188.42 -31.10 56.43
CA TYR A 36 -186.96 -31.26 56.35
C TYR A 36 -186.29 -30.38 57.41
N CYS A 37 -185.14 -30.80 57.95
CA CYS A 37 -184.35 -29.98 58.86
C CYS A 37 -183.91 -28.67 58.16
N PRO A 38 -184.20 -27.49 58.73
CA PRO A 38 -183.73 -26.24 58.15
C PRO A 38 -182.22 -26.05 58.36
N ASP A 39 -181.70 -26.41 59.53
CA ASP A 39 -180.37 -26.00 60.00
C ASP A 39 -179.22 -26.91 59.55
N ARG A 40 -179.51 -28.00 58.82
CA ARG A 40 -178.49 -28.97 58.38
C ARG A 40 -178.13 -28.82 56.90
N THR A 41 -176.94 -28.28 56.67
CA THR A 41 -176.24 -28.23 55.39
C THR A 41 -175.30 -29.44 55.20
N TRP A 42 -174.98 -29.71 53.94
CA TRP A 42 -174.05 -30.76 53.49
C TRP A 42 -172.86 -30.13 52.75
N PRO A 43 -171.77 -30.88 52.47
CA PRO A 43 -170.64 -30.37 51.67
C PRO A 43 -171.09 -29.72 50.36
N GLY A 44 -170.50 -28.56 50.03
CA GLY A 44 -171.00 -27.69 48.96
C GLY A 44 -172.23 -26.84 49.32
N GLY A 45 -172.55 -26.70 50.61
CA GLY A 45 -173.56 -25.76 51.13
C GLY A 45 -175.03 -26.18 50.94
N LYS A 46 -175.30 -27.36 50.37
CA LYS A 46 -176.66 -27.78 50.02
C LYS A 46 -177.48 -28.15 51.26
N THR A 47 -178.70 -27.64 51.36
CA THR A 47 -179.66 -27.99 52.43
C THR A 47 -180.27 -29.37 52.23
N CYS A 48 -180.82 -29.96 53.31
CA CYS A 48 -181.50 -31.26 53.24
C CYS A 48 -182.64 -31.31 52.20
N LYS A 49 -183.36 -30.20 51.97
CA LYS A 49 -184.41 -30.11 50.94
C LYS A 49 -183.82 -30.13 49.52
N GLN A 50 -182.75 -29.38 49.27
CA GLN A 50 -182.08 -29.35 47.97
C GLN A 50 -181.42 -30.69 47.63
N LEU A 51 -180.84 -31.37 48.62
CA LEU A 51 -180.19 -32.67 48.40
C LEU A 51 -181.22 -33.79 48.21
N ALA A 52 -182.37 -33.74 48.89
CA ALA A 52 -183.51 -34.60 48.59
C ALA A 52 -184.05 -34.38 47.17
N ALA A 53 -184.25 -33.13 46.76
CA ALA A 53 -184.68 -32.79 45.39
C ALA A 53 -183.66 -33.24 44.33
N ALA A 54 -182.35 -33.14 44.61
CA ALA A 54 -181.30 -33.65 43.72
C ALA A 54 -181.27 -35.18 43.66
N GLN A 55 -181.55 -35.89 44.75
CA GLN A 55 -181.73 -37.35 44.71
C GLN A 55 -182.97 -37.74 43.90
N SER A 56 -184.11 -37.06 44.10
CA SER A 56 -185.32 -37.29 43.29
C SER A 56 -185.05 -37.04 41.80
N ALA A 57 -184.41 -35.92 41.45
CA ALA A 57 -184.10 -35.60 40.06
C ALA A 57 -183.09 -36.57 39.42
N LEU A 58 -182.11 -37.08 40.17
CA LEU A 58 -181.21 -38.14 39.68
C LEU A 58 -181.95 -39.47 39.47
N HIS A 59 -182.85 -39.83 40.38
CA HIS A 59 -183.65 -41.06 40.29
C HIS A 59 -184.69 -40.98 39.17
N GLU A 60 -185.22 -39.78 38.89
CA GLU A 60 -186.13 -39.49 37.78
C GLU A 60 -185.39 -39.42 36.42
N ALA A 61 -184.13 -38.97 36.41
CA ALA A 61 -183.32 -38.88 35.19
C ALA A 61 -182.63 -40.20 34.77
N PHE A 62 -182.32 -41.09 35.73
CA PHE A 62 -181.63 -42.37 35.47
C PHE A 62 -182.49 -43.61 35.73
N GLY A 63 -183.60 -43.49 36.47
CA GLY A 63 -184.52 -44.58 36.79
C GLY A 63 -183.94 -45.66 37.73
N ASP A 64 -184.71 -46.72 37.93
CA ASP A 64 -184.24 -48.00 38.48
C ASP A 64 -183.83 -48.93 37.32
N ALA A 65 -182.66 -48.67 36.72
CA ALA A 65 -182.10 -49.45 35.61
C ALA A 65 -180.58 -49.68 35.76
N PRO A 66 -180.02 -50.84 35.34
CA PRO A 66 -178.65 -51.23 35.65
C PRO A 66 -177.58 -50.64 34.70
N GLY A 67 -176.41 -50.32 35.25
CA GLY A 67 -175.35 -49.53 34.59
C GLY A 67 -174.45 -50.22 33.55
N THR A 68 -174.91 -51.30 32.90
CA THR A 68 -174.05 -52.16 32.05
C THR A 68 -173.49 -51.49 30.79
N THR A 69 -174.03 -50.35 30.36
CA THR A 69 -173.60 -49.63 29.14
C THR A 69 -172.40 -48.71 29.35
N LEU A 70 -172.16 -48.23 30.58
CA LEU A 70 -171.02 -47.36 30.90
C LEU A 70 -169.70 -48.16 31.02
N ASP A 71 -169.77 -49.35 31.63
CA ASP A 71 -168.61 -50.25 31.77
C ASP A 71 -168.07 -50.70 30.41
N SER A 72 -168.93 -50.86 29.39
CA SER A 72 -168.51 -51.17 28.02
C SER A 72 -167.61 -50.08 27.44
N ALA A 73 -168.09 -48.82 27.44
CA ALA A 73 -167.35 -47.70 26.86
C ALA A 73 -166.04 -47.41 27.61
N ALA A 74 -166.02 -47.55 28.93
CA ALA A 74 -164.80 -47.48 29.73
C ALA A 74 -163.83 -48.63 29.38
N GLY A 75 -164.33 -49.85 29.22
CA GLY A 75 -163.55 -51.02 28.83
C GLY A 75 -163.03 -50.98 27.38
N ASP A 76 -163.72 -50.31 26.46
CA ASP A 76 -163.24 -50.06 25.10
C ASP A 76 -162.12 -49.00 25.10
N PHE A 77 -162.28 -47.91 25.85
CA PHE A 77 -161.21 -46.90 25.99
C PHE A 77 -159.97 -47.47 26.70
N ALA A 78 -160.15 -48.26 27.76
CA ALA A 78 -159.05 -48.93 28.45
C ALA A 78 -158.27 -49.87 27.50
N ARG A 79 -158.96 -50.69 26.69
CA ARG A 79 -158.32 -51.53 25.67
C ARG A 79 -157.59 -50.72 24.59
N ALA A 80 -158.14 -49.58 24.17
CA ALA A 80 -157.47 -48.69 23.23
C ALA A 80 -156.24 -48.00 23.84
N ALA A 81 -156.27 -47.67 25.14
CA ALA A 81 -155.15 -47.12 25.88
C ALA A 81 -154.04 -48.16 26.07
N ASP A 82 -154.36 -49.39 26.51
CA ASP A 82 -153.38 -50.49 26.64
C ASP A 82 -152.73 -50.84 25.29
N ALA A 83 -153.53 -50.89 24.21
CA ALA A 83 -153.03 -51.13 22.86
C ALA A 83 -152.09 -50.04 22.32
N LEU A 84 -152.07 -48.85 22.92
CA LEU A 84 -151.14 -47.76 22.61
C LEU A 84 -150.01 -47.63 23.65
N ALA A 85 -150.23 -48.05 24.90
CA ALA A 85 -149.25 -47.99 25.98
C ALA A 85 -148.01 -48.83 25.69
N THR A 86 -148.17 -50.04 25.14
CA THR A 86 -147.04 -50.89 24.76
C THR A 86 -146.23 -50.26 23.61
N PRO A 87 -146.80 -49.92 22.43
CA PRO A 87 -146.06 -49.22 21.36
C PRO A 87 -145.41 -47.90 21.78
N LEU A 88 -146.03 -47.13 22.67
CA LEU A 88 -145.44 -45.87 23.17
C LEU A 88 -144.29 -46.11 24.16
N SER A 89 -144.35 -47.16 24.99
CA SER A 89 -143.25 -47.52 25.88
C SER A 89 -142.07 -48.15 25.12
N GLU A 90 -142.35 -48.94 24.08
CA GLU A 90 -141.35 -49.44 23.12
C GLU A 90 -140.69 -48.29 22.37
N LEU A 91 -141.46 -47.32 21.85
CA LEU A 91 -140.94 -46.14 21.16
C LEU A 91 -140.11 -45.26 22.11
N HIS A 92 -140.54 -45.05 23.36
CA HIS A 92 -139.76 -44.29 24.33
C HIS A 92 -138.44 -44.99 24.67
N THR A 93 -138.47 -46.32 24.85
CA THR A 93 -137.28 -47.14 25.10
C THR A 93 -136.31 -47.06 23.90
N ALA A 94 -136.82 -47.17 22.68
CA ALA A 94 -136.02 -47.04 21.46
C ALA A 94 -135.43 -45.62 21.30
N LEU A 95 -136.17 -44.57 21.67
CA LEU A 95 -135.68 -43.18 21.63
C LEU A 95 -134.60 -42.92 22.68
N GLU A 96 -134.71 -43.45 23.90
CA GLU A 96 -133.64 -43.36 24.90
C GLU A 96 -132.43 -44.23 24.53
N GLN A 97 -132.64 -45.39 23.87
CA GLN A 97 -131.55 -46.20 23.33
C GLN A 97 -130.79 -45.46 22.21
N VAL A 98 -131.51 -44.86 21.26
CA VAL A 98 -130.91 -44.03 20.20
C VAL A 98 -130.23 -42.80 20.79
N ARG A 99 -130.82 -42.16 21.80
CA ARG A 99 -130.20 -41.02 22.52
C ARG A 99 -128.92 -41.45 23.24
N GLY A 100 -128.90 -42.62 23.86
CA GLY A 100 -127.71 -43.23 24.46
C GLY A 100 -126.62 -43.43 23.42
N GLN A 101 -126.92 -44.14 22.33
CA GLN A 101 -126.01 -44.37 21.20
C GLN A 101 -125.48 -43.07 20.60
N VAL A 102 -126.33 -42.08 20.32
CA VAL A 102 -125.92 -40.77 19.80
C VAL A 102 -125.03 -40.03 20.80
N THR A 103 -125.27 -40.17 22.10
CA THR A 103 -124.40 -39.56 23.13
C THR A 103 -123.04 -40.27 23.19
N GLU A 104 -123.02 -41.60 23.15
CA GLU A 104 -121.82 -42.43 23.14
C GLU A 104 -120.94 -42.16 21.91
N GLU A 105 -121.54 -42.16 20.71
CA GLU A 105 -120.89 -41.78 19.45
C GLU A 105 -120.36 -40.34 19.47
N LEU A 106 -121.13 -39.37 19.98
CA LEU A 106 -120.65 -37.99 20.12
C LEU A 106 -119.49 -37.86 21.12
N THR A 107 -119.51 -38.59 22.24
CA THR A 107 -118.37 -38.59 23.18
C THR A 107 -117.14 -39.28 22.60
N THR A 108 -117.33 -40.36 21.84
CA THR A 108 -116.25 -41.09 21.16
C THR A 108 -115.63 -40.23 20.07
N ALA A 109 -116.45 -39.63 19.20
CA ALA A 109 -115.99 -38.70 18.17
C ALA A 109 -115.30 -37.46 18.77
N ALA A 110 -115.78 -36.92 19.88
CA ALA A 110 -115.13 -35.80 20.58
C ALA A 110 -113.78 -36.21 21.19
N ALA A 111 -113.67 -37.40 21.77
CA ALA A 111 -112.42 -37.95 22.28
C ALA A 111 -111.41 -38.19 21.15
N THR A 112 -111.83 -38.85 20.05
CA THR A 112 -111.00 -39.07 18.86
C THR A 112 -110.54 -37.76 18.22
N ALA A 113 -111.44 -36.78 18.08
CA ALA A 113 -111.08 -35.46 17.56
C ALA A 113 -110.19 -34.65 18.52
N THR A 114 -110.17 -34.97 19.81
CA THR A 114 -109.24 -34.37 20.78
C THR A 114 -107.87 -35.03 20.69
N SER A 115 -107.80 -36.37 20.67
CA SER A 115 -106.55 -37.11 20.41
C SER A 115 -105.90 -36.63 19.13
N ALA A 116 -106.60 -36.70 17.99
CA ALA A 116 -106.06 -36.33 16.69
C ALA A 116 -105.61 -34.85 16.59
N ARG A 117 -106.07 -33.96 17.48
CA ARG A 117 -105.56 -32.58 17.61
C ARG A 117 -104.27 -32.51 18.43
N THR A 118 -104.17 -33.29 19.51
CA THR A 118 -102.93 -33.45 20.29
C THR A 118 -101.85 -34.12 19.44
N ASP A 119 -102.16 -35.26 18.82
CA ASP A 119 -101.28 -36.01 17.93
C ASP A 119 -100.76 -35.11 16.78
N ALA A 120 -101.63 -34.29 16.19
CA ALA A 120 -101.28 -33.33 15.15
C ALA A 120 -100.58 -32.05 15.65
N ALA A 121 -100.58 -31.77 16.96
CA ALA A 121 -99.78 -30.71 17.56
C ALA A 121 -98.37 -31.21 17.85
N GLU A 122 -98.23 -32.38 18.48
CA GLU A 122 -96.95 -33.04 18.75
C GLU A 122 -96.19 -33.35 17.45
N ALA A 123 -96.89 -33.78 16.39
CA ALA A 123 -96.31 -33.98 15.06
C ALA A 123 -95.80 -32.67 14.41
N ARG A 124 -96.37 -31.50 14.76
CA ARG A 124 -95.89 -30.19 14.28
C ARG A 124 -94.72 -29.68 15.11
N GLU A 125 -94.75 -29.87 16.42
CA GLU A 125 -93.65 -29.49 17.31
C GLU A 125 -92.39 -30.30 16.98
N THR A 126 -92.52 -31.62 16.83
CA THR A 126 -91.41 -32.49 16.41
C THR A 126 -90.90 -32.18 15.01
N ALA A 127 -91.78 -31.82 14.06
CA ALA A 127 -91.35 -31.33 12.74
C ALA A 127 -90.58 -30.01 12.83
N GLN A 128 -91.08 -29.02 13.59
CA GLN A 128 -90.43 -27.72 13.78
C GLN A 128 -89.05 -27.88 14.45
N LEU A 129 -88.93 -28.75 15.47
CA LEU A 129 -87.66 -29.06 16.11
C LEU A 129 -86.67 -29.72 15.13
N ALA A 130 -87.15 -30.60 14.26
CA ALA A 130 -86.32 -31.23 13.23
C ALA A 130 -85.90 -30.25 12.11
N GLU A 131 -86.74 -29.27 11.76
CA GLU A 131 -86.39 -28.18 10.84
C GLU A 131 -85.37 -27.22 11.45
N ASN A 132 -85.56 -26.80 12.71
CA ASN A 132 -84.62 -25.96 13.45
C ASN A 132 -83.24 -26.64 13.57
N ALA A 133 -83.21 -27.92 13.94
CA ALA A 133 -81.96 -28.68 14.06
C ALA A 133 -81.23 -28.87 12.71
N ARG A 134 -81.94 -28.88 11.59
CA ARG A 134 -81.33 -28.85 10.25
C ARG A 134 -80.73 -27.49 9.93
N ALA A 135 -81.46 -26.41 10.18
CA ALA A 135 -80.96 -25.05 9.97
C ALA A 135 -79.72 -24.74 10.82
N GLU A 136 -79.70 -25.19 12.09
CA GLU A 136 -78.53 -25.10 12.96
C GLU A 136 -77.33 -25.92 12.42
N ALA A 137 -77.58 -27.13 11.92
CA ALA A 137 -76.54 -27.98 11.33
C ALA A 137 -75.97 -27.40 10.02
N GLU A 138 -76.83 -26.87 9.14
CA GLU A 138 -76.44 -26.18 7.90
C GLU A 138 -75.64 -24.90 8.20
N GLN A 139 -76.06 -24.11 9.20
CA GLN A 139 -75.32 -22.93 9.65
C GLN A 139 -73.96 -23.31 10.25
N ALA A 140 -73.89 -24.38 11.05
CA ALA A 140 -72.63 -24.87 11.61
C ALA A 140 -71.67 -25.40 10.53
N GLN A 141 -72.18 -26.04 9.48
CA GLN A 141 -71.39 -26.47 8.32
C GLN A 141 -70.85 -25.26 7.54
N ALA A 142 -71.70 -24.28 7.22
CA ALA A 142 -71.29 -23.07 6.52
C ALA A 142 -70.19 -22.29 7.27
N LEU A 143 -70.32 -22.17 8.61
CA LEU A 143 -69.30 -21.53 9.45
C LEU A 143 -67.98 -22.35 9.49
N ALA A 144 -68.05 -23.68 9.48
CA ALA A 144 -66.87 -24.55 9.45
C ALA A 144 -66.15 -24.52 8.08
N GLU A 145 -66.89 -24.40 6.98
CA GLU A 145 -66.34 -24.22 5.63
C GLU A 145 -65.73 -22.82 5.45
N GLN A 146 -66.39 -21.77 5.93
CA GLN A 146 -65.84 -20.42 5.97
C GLN A 146 -64.53 -20.39 6.77
N ALA A 147 -64.52 -20.89 8.00
CA ALA A 147 -63.32 -20.92 8.85
C ALA A 147 -62.18 -21.75 8.24
N ARG A 148 -62.48 -22.80 7.47
CA ARG A 148 -61.46 -23.52 6.68
C ARG A 148 -60.91 -22.67 5.55
N SER A 149 -61.76 -22.01 4.77
CA SER A 149 -61.35 -21.14 3.66
C SER A 149 -60.47 -19.98 4.13
N GLU A 150 -60.84 -19.35 5.24
CA GLU A 150 -60.05 -18.29 5.89
C GLU A 150 -58.70 -18.82 6.39
N ALA A 151 -58.66 -20.01 7.01
CA ALA A 151 -57.42 -20.63 7.46
C ALA A 151 -56.51 -21.09 6.29
N GLU A 152 -57.08 -21.56 5.18
CA GLU A 152 -56.34 -21.93 3.97
C GLU A 152 -55.77 -20.68 3.27
N THR A 153 -56.53 -19.58 3.23
CA THR A 153 -56.07 -18.27 2.71
C THR A 153 -54.92 -17.73 3.57
N ALA A 154 -55.09 -17.61 4.88
CA ALA A 154 -54.05 -17.14 5.79
C ALA A 154 -52.79 -18.03 5.75
N ALA A 155 -52.96 -19.35 5.58
CA ALA A 155 -51.85 -20.29 5.43
C ALA A 155 -51.16 -20.22 4.06
N ALA A 156 -51.80 -19.65 3.03
CA ALA A 156 -51.19 -19.36 1.74
C ALA A 156 -50.45 -18.00 1.76
N GLU A 157 -51.06 -16.97 2.34
CA GLU A 157 -50.47 -15.64 2.55
C GLU A 157 -49.17 -15.74 3.37
N ALA A 158 -49.21 -16.41 4.52
CA ALA A 158 -48.03 -16.62 5.37
C ALA A 158 -46.91 -17.44 4.70
N ARG A 159 -47.23 -18.26 3.67
CA ARG A 159 -46.20 -18.91 2.84
C ARG A 159 -45.60 -17.94 1.84
N GLY A 160 -46.43 -17.13 1.17
CA GLY A 160 -45.98 -16.09 0.25
C GLY A 160 -45.04 -15.10 0.92
N GLU A 161 -45.41 -14.59 2.11
CA GLU A 161 -44.54 -13.73 2.93
C GLU A 161 -43.22 -14.43 3.31
N ALA A 162 -43.28 -15.70 3.73
CA ALA A 162 -42.09 -16.46 4.11
C ALA A 162 -41.17 -16.79 2.92
N GLU A 163 -41.73 -16.95 1.71
CA GLU A 163 -40.97 -17.14 0.47
C GLU A 163 -40.35 -15.83 -0.03
N GLN A 164 -41.09 -14.72 0.03
CA GLN A 164 -40.56 -13.39 -0.26
C GLN A 164 -39.42 -13.00 0.69
N ALA A 165 -39.61 -13.15 2.01
CA ALA A 165 -38.58 -12.85 3.01
C ALA A 165 -37.32 -13.72 2.83
N ARG A 166 -37.46 -14.96 2.33
CA ARG A 166 -36.32 -15.81 1.95
C ARG A 166 -35.61 -15.30 0.70
N ALA A 167 -36.36 -14.87 -0.32
CA ALA A 167 -35.79 -14.31 -1.55
C ALA A 167 -35.04 -13.00 -1.28
N GLU A 168 -35.60 -12.10 -0.47
CA GLU A 168 -34.95 -10.87 -0.03
C GLU A 168 -33.68 -11.16 0.79
N ALA A 169 -33.72 -12.16 1.68
CA ALA A 169 -32.53 -12.60 2.43
C ALA A 169 -31.47 -13.30 1.57
N GLU A 170 -31.85 -13.97 0.48
CA GLU A 170 -30.92 -14.53 -0.52
C GLU A 170 -30.25 -13.40 -1.31
N GLN A 171 -31.04 -12.44 -1.80
CA GLN A 171 -30.54 -11.25 -2.50
C GLN A 171 -29.58 -10.43 -1.64
N ALA A 172 -29.96 -10.09 -0.40
CA ALA A 172 -29.11 -9.33 0.52
C ALA A 172 -27.78 -10.04 0.85
N ARG A 173 -27.77 -11.39 0.88
CA ARG A 173 -26.54 -12.19 1.01
C ARG A 173 -25.67 -12.13 -0.24
N SER A 174 -26.27 -12.20 -1.43
CA SER A 174 -25.59 -12.09 -2.73
C SER A 174 -24.97 -10.70 -2.94
N GLU A 175 -25.72 -9.64 -2.64
CA GLU A 175 -25.25 -8.25 -2.69
C GLU A 175 -24.10 -8.01 -1.70
N ARG A 176 -24.21 -8.51 -0.46
CA ARG A 176 -23.13 -8.43 0.53
C ARG A 176 -21.87 -9.18 0.08
N ALA A 177 -22.01 -10.37 -0.51
CA ALA A 177 -20.86 -11.12 -1.05
C ALA A 177 -20.18 -10.36 -2.19
N THR A 178 -20.97 -9.77 -3.10
CA THR A 178 -20.49 -8.94 -4.21
C THR A 178 -19.77 -7.68 -3.71
N ALA A 179 -20.29 -7.03 -2.66
CA ALA A 179 -19.66 -5.86 -2.04
C ALA A 179 -18.32 -6.20 -1.37
N LEU A 180 -18.22 -7.34 -0.68
CA LEU A 180 -16.97 -7.79 -0.05
C LEU A 180 -15.89 -8.15 -1.08
N ASP A 181 -16.24 -8.80 -2.18
CA ASP A 181 -15.32 -9.06 -3.29
C ASP A 181 -14.89 -7.75 -3.99
N ALA A 182 -15.81 -6.80 -4.18
CA ALA A 182 -15.48 -5.48 -4.71
C ALA A 182 -14.53 -4.69 -3.79
N GLN A 183 -14.72 -4.77 -2.46
CA GLN A 183 -13.81 -4.22 -1.46
C GLN A 183 -12.42 -4.87 -1.55
N HIS A 184 -12.33 -6.20 -1.54
CA HIS A 184 -11.06 -6.92 -1.62
C HIS A 184 -10.29 -6.61 -2.92
N ARG A 185 -11.02 -6.49 -4.05
CA ARG A 185 -10.47 -6.03 -5.34
C ARG A 185 -10.07 -4.54 -5.32
N ALA A 186 -10.59 -3.70 -4.43
CA ALA A 186 -10.11 -2.33 -4.24
C ALA A 186 -8.84 -2.29 -3.37
N GLU A 187 -8.83 -2.99 -2.24
CA GLU A 187 -7.67 -3.13 -1.34
C GLU A 187 -6.43 -3.69 -2.07
N THR A 188 -6.62 -4.76 -2.85
CA THR A 188 -5.54 -5.37 -3.66
C THR A 188 -4.96 -4.39 -4.68
N ARG A 189 -5.79 -3.52 -5.29
CA ARG A 189 -5.32 -2.47 -6.21
C ARG A 189 -4.59 -1.35 -5.46
N ALA A 190 -5.07 -0.94 -4.28
CA ALA A 190 -4.40 0.05 -3.46
C ALA A 190 -2.98 -0.41 -3.06
N ALA A 191 -2.85 -1.64 -2.56
CA ALA A 191 -1.55 -2.23 -2.23
C ALA A 191 -0.62 -2.35 -3.46
N ALA A 192 -1.15 -2.70 -4.64
CA ALA A 192 -0.36 -2.72 -5.86
C ALA A 192 0.12 -1.32 -6.30
N HIS A 193 -0.70 -0.28 -6.12
CA HIS A 193 -0.30 1.11 -6.37
C HIS A 193 0.75 1.59 -5.36
N GLU A 194 0.60 1.28 -4.08
CA GLU A 194 1.56 1.61 -3.02
C GLU A 194 2.93 0.95 -3.26
N ALA A 195 2.95 -0.36 -3.55
CA ALA A 195 4.17 -1.08 -3.91
C ALA A 195 4.83 -0.51 -5.19
N THR A 196 4.03 -0.08 -6.18
CA THR A 196 4.55 0.56 -7.40
C THR A 196 5.17 1.93 -7.10
N ALA A 197 4.57 2.69 -6.17
CA ALA A 197 5.07 3.99 -5.74
C ALA A 197 6.37 3.87 -4.92
N ALA A 198 6.41 2.98 -3.93
CA ALA A 198 7.62 2.68 -3.16
C ALA A 198 8.78 2.26 -4.08
N ALA A 199 8.54 1.29 -4.97
CA ALA A 199 9.53 0.86 -5.95
C ALA A 199 9.91 1.96 -6.97
N ALA A 200 9.13 3.04 -7.14
CA ALA A 200 9.51 4.19 -7.95
C ALA A 200 10.41 5.16 -7.15
N THR A 201 10.10 5.41 -5.88
CA THR A 201 10.95 6.16 -4.95
C THR A 201 12.33 5.52 -4.80
N ASP A 202 12.40 4.20 -4.58
CA ASP A 202 13.67 3.46 -4.46
C ASP A 202 14.52 3.56 -5.74
N ARG A 203 13.90 3.62 -6.91
CA ARG A 203 14.59 3.84 -8.19
C ARG A 203 15.07 5.29 -8.35
N ALA A 204 14.35 6.26 -7.80
CA ALA A 204 14.75 7.66 -7.82
C ALA A 204 15.96 7.91 -6.89
N THR A 205 15.89 7.47 -5.63
CA THR A 205 17.01 7.59 -4.67
C THR A 205 18.26 6.89 -5.17
N THR A 206 18.13 5.65 -5.67
CA THR A 206 19.24 4.90 -6.30
C THR A 206 19.83 5.63 -7.52
N ALA A 207 19.03 6.40 -8.27
CA ALA A 207 19.52 7.19 -9.40
C ALA A 207 20.23 8.47 -8.94
N GLU A 208 19.73 9.13 -7.89
CA GLU A 208 20.34 10.31 -7.27
C GLU A 208 21.70 9.97 -6.62
N GLU A 209 21.81 8.85 -5.91
CA GLU A 209 23.07 8.34 -5.34
C GLU A 209 24.13 8.07 -6.43
N ARG A 210 23.72 7.46 -7.55
CA ARG A 210 24.59 7.23 -8.70
C ARG A 210 25.02 8.54 -9.37
N ALA A 211 24.10 9.51 -9.50
CA ALA A 211 24.40 10.82 -10.07
C ALA A 211 25.39 11.61 -9.19
N ALA A 212 25.20 11.58 -7.86
CA ALA A 212 26.13 12.17 -6.90
C ALA A 212 27.51 11.49 -6.93
N THR A 213 27.55 10.16 -7.03
CA THR A 213 28.80 9.40 -7.18
C THR A 213 29.54 9.81 -8.45
N ALA A 214 28.86 9.82 -9.61
CA ALA A 214 29.46 10.22 -10.88
C ALA A 214 29.90 11.69 -10.91
N ALA A 215 29.20 12.60 -10.20
CA ALA A 215 29.60 13.99 -10.05
C ALA A 215 30.89 14.14 -9.21
N ASN A 216 31.03 13.33 -8.15
CA ASN A 216 32.25 13.28 -7.34
C ASN A 216 33.43 12.70 -8.15
N GLU A 217 33.22 11.60 -8.89
CA GLU A 217 34.23 11.02 -9.79
C GLU A 217 34.68 12.01 -10.87
N LEU A 218 33.74 12.73 -11.50
CA LEU A 218 34.03 13.77 -12.49
C LEU A 218 34.83 14.94 -11.89
N THR A 219 34.58 15.28 -10.63
CA THR A 219 35.33 16.33 -9.91
C THR A 219 36.76 15.86 -9.64
N GLN A 220 36.95 14.67 -9.08
CA GLN A 220 38.29 14.08 -8.89
C GLN A 220 39.05 13.89 -10.20
N ALA A 221 38.37 13.56 -11.30
CA ALA A 221 38.99 13.44 -12.62
C ALA A 221 39.50 14.81 -13.13
N ARG A 222 38.74 15.89 -12.92
CA ARG A 222 39.18 17.26 -13.26
C ARG A 222 40.36 17.71 -12.40
N GLU A 223 40.35 17.43 -11.10
CA GLU A 223 41.47 17.72 -10.20
C GLU A 223 42.75 16.98 -10.61
N ARG A 224 42.65 15.68 -10.95
CA ARG A 224 43.78 14.89 -11.47
C ARG A 224 44.31 15.43 -12.80
N ILE A 225 43.44 15.86 -13.72
CA ILE A 225 43.85 16.49 -14.98
C ILE A 225 44.61 17.79 -14.68
N ALA A 226 44.06 18.68 -13.86
CA ALA A 226 44.71 19.94 -13.50
C ALA A 226 46.08 19.74 -12.82
N ALA A 227 46.21 18.73 -11.96
CA ALA A 227 47.49 18.34 -11.36
C ALA A 227 48.51 17.86 -12.42
N LEU A 228 48.11 16.95 -13.32
CA LEU A 228 48.96 16.46 -14.40
C LEU A 228 49.36 17.56 -15.40
N GLU A 229 48.49 18.56 -15.63
CA GLU A 229 48.84 19.72 -16.45
C GLU A 229 49.86 20.64 -15.75
N ALA A 230 49.72 20.85 -14.44
CA ALA A 230 50.69 21.59 -13.64
C ALA A 230 52.06 20.87 -13.58
N GLU A 231 52.08 19.55 -13.40
CA GLU A 231 53.28 18.72 -13.46
C GLU A 231 53.95 18.80 -14.84
N ARG A 232 53.17 18.65 -15.92
CA ARG A 232 53.64 18.79 -17.32
C ARG A 232 54.32 20.14 -17.55
N ASP A 233 53.70 21.23 -17.10
CA ASP A 233 54.20 22.57 -17.39
C ASP A 233 55.35 22.98 -16.45
N ALA A 234 55.42 22.44 -15.23
CA ALA A 234 56.60 22.48 -14.38
C ALA A 234 57.78 21.73 -15.04
N LEU A 235 57.57 20.48 -15.51
CA LEU A 235 58.59 19.70 -16.22
C LEU A 235 59.08 20.38 -17.50
N ARG A 236 58.20 21.05 -18.25
CA ARG A 236 58.57 21.89 -19.41
C ARG A 236 59.45 23.07 -18.99
N SER A 237 59.10 23.76 -17.90
CA SER A 237 59.90 24.88 -17.36
C SER A 237 61.28 24.41 -16.91
N THR A 238 61.38 23.26 -16.24
CA THR A 238 62.66 22.64 -15.86
C THR A 238 63.49 22.26 -17.09
N LEU A 239 62.91 21.58 -18.09
CA LEU A 239 63.60 21.20 -19.32
C LEU A 239 64.10 22.42 -20.12
N GLU A 240 63.33 23.50 -20.14
CA GLU A 240 63.72 24.77 -20.77
C GLU A 240 64.84 25.47 -19.98
N SER A 241 64.82 25.39 -18.64
CA SER A 241 65.93 25.87 -17.81
C SER A 241 67.21 25.06 -18.06
N GLU A 242 67.13 23.73 -18.11
CA GLU A 242 68.28 22.84 -18.40
C GLU A 242 68.84 23.04 -19.81
N ARG A 243 68.00 23.38 -20.79
CA ARG A 243 68.45 23.77 -22.13
C ARG A 243 69.21 25.09 -22.12
N ARG A 244 68.81 26.05 -21.29
CA ARG A 244 69.50 27.35 -21.15
C ARG A 244 70.81 27.21 -20.40
N THR A 245 70.87 26.43 -19.32
CA THR A 245 72.13 26.12 -18.62
C THR A 245 73.09 25.37 -19.54
N HIS A 246 72.63 24.35 -20.29
CA HIS A 246 73.46 23.65 -21.28
C HIS A 246 73.94 24.59 -22.39
N ALA A 247 73.07 25.45 -22.94
CA ALA A 247 73.46 26.39 -24.00
C ALA A 247 74.47 27.44 -23.50
N ALA A 248 74.34 27.88 -22.24
CA ALA A 248 75.30 28.78 -21.59
C ALA A 248 76.65 28.08 -21.37
N THR A 249 76.67 26.90 -20.74
CA THR A 249 77.93 26.18 -20.50
C THR A 249 78.62 25.75 -21.80
N GLU A 250 77.87 25.43 -22.86
CA GLU A 250 78.46 25.17 -24.18
C GLU A 250 79.05 26.45 -24.82
N ALA A 251 78.41 27.61 -24.62
CA ALA A 251 78.97 28.89 -25.04
C ALA A 251 80.25 29.25 -24.25
N ASP A 252 80.24 29.07 -22.93
CA ASP A 252 81.41 29.26 -22.06
C ASP A 252 82.56 28.33 -22.45
N LEU A 253 82.29 27.06 -22.74
CA LEU A 253 83.28 26.08 -23.21
C LEU A 253 83.85 26.45 -24.59
N ARG A 254 83.03 26.93 -25.52
CA ARG A 254 83.50 27.46 -26.81
C ARG A 254 84.39 28.69 -26.61
N GLN A 255 83.96 29.66 -25.80
CA GLN A 255 84.76 30.85 -25.49
C GLN A 255 86.08 30.49 -24.80
N ALA A 256 86.08 29.54 -23.86
CA ALA A 256 87.28 29.06 -23.18
C ALA A 256 88.24 28.35 -24.16
N ARG A 257 87.71 27.52 -25.07
CA ARG A 257 88.49 26.89 -26.15
C ARG A 257 89.11 27.93 -27.08
N ASP A 258 88.34 28.92 -27.51
CA ASP A 258 88.80 29.93 -28.47
C ASP A 258 89.81 30.90 -27.82
N THR A 259 89.67 31.15 -26.52
CA THR A 259 90.67 31.84 -25.69
C THR A 259 91.94 31.00 -25.53
N ALA A 260 91.82 29.68 -25.31
CA ALA A 260 92.98 28.78 -25.22
C ALA A 260 93.70 28.65 -26.57
N GLN A 261 92.98 28.60 -27.69
CA GLN A 261 93.54 28.55 -29.04
C GLN A 261 94.28 29.86 -29.39
N THR A 262 93.71 31.02 -29.10
CA THR A 262 94.38 32.31 -29.32
C THR A 262 95.59 32.51 -28.38
N ALA A 263 95.53 32.01 -27.15
CA ALA A 263 96.68 31.95 -26.25
C ALA A 263 97.79 30.99 -26.75
N ALA A 264 97.42 29.84 -27.33
CA ALA A 264 98.36 28.90 -27.93
C ALA A 264 99.06 29.51 -29.16
N GLN A 265 98.31 30.11 -30.08
CA GLN A 265 98.86 30.84 -31.23
C GLN A 265 99.81 31.96 -30.79
N ALA A 266 99.43 32.73 -29.77
CA ALA A 266 100.31 33.77 -29.20
C ALA A 266 101.56 33.18 -28.52
N ALA A 267 101.52 31.94 -28.02
CA ALA A 267 102.69 31.23 -27.51
C ALA A 267 103.58 30.71 -28.65
N GLU A 268 103.01 30.16 -29.71
CA GLU A 268 103.72 29.73 -30.93
C GLU A 268 104.47 30.91 -31.56
N THR A 269 103.81 32.07 -31.77
CA THR A 269 104.46 33.29 -32.27
C THR A 269 105.57 33.79 -31.33
N ARG A 270 105.45 33.61 -30.01
CA ARG A 270 106.54 33.94 -29.07
C ARG A 270 107.71 32.97 -29.19
N VAL A 271 107.45 31.67 -29.37
CA VAL A 271 108.50 30.66 -29.61
C VAL A 271 109.25 30.99 -30.89
N GLU A 272 108.54 31.24 -32.00
CA GLU A 272 109.11 31.67 -33.27
C GLU A 272 109.94 32.96 -33.14
N GLN A 273 109.45 33.95 -32.39
CA GLN A 273 110.19 35.19 -32.09
C GLN A 273 111.46 34.92 -31.27
N THR A 274 111.42 34.01 -30.29
CA THR A 274 112.62 33.63 -29.51
C THR A 274 113.62 32.81 -30.31
N GLN A 275 113.17 31.96 -31.24
CA GLN A 275 114.04 31.25 -32.19
C GLN A 275 114.73 32.24 -33.13
N ASN A 276 113.95 33.12 -33.76
CA ASN A 276 114.45 34.24 -34.56
C ASN A 276 115.43 35.16 -33.80
N HIS A 277 115.29 35.27 -32.47
CA HIS A 277 116.22 36.03 -31.63
C HIS A 277 117.49 35.23 -31.33
N LEU A 278 117.36 33.94 -31.04
CA LEU A 278 118.47 33.03 -30.82
C LEU A 278 119.38 32.93 -32.05
N GLU A 279 118.82 32.74 -33.24
CA GLU A 279 119.54 32.78 -34.52
C GLU A 279 120.31 34.09 -34.71
N LYS A 280 119.67 35.23 -34.39
CA LYS A 280 120.32 36.56 -34.46
C LYS A 280 121.39 36.76 -33.39
N VAL A 281 121.36 36.01 -32.29
CA VAL A 281 122.42 35.98 -31.28
C VAL A 281 123.55 35.05 -31.72
N GLN A 282 123.25 33.88 -32.30
CA GLN A 282 124.23 32.95 -32.86
C GLN A 282 125.01 33.58 -34.01
N ALA A 283 124.33 34.15 -35.01
CA ALA A 283 124.98 34.88 -36.11
C ALA A 283 125.77 36.12 -35.66
N ARG A 284 125.50 36.67 -34.45
CA ARG A 284 126.31 37.71 -33.81
C ARG A 284 127.51 37.15 -33.05
N ALA A 285 127.40 35.96 -32.46
CA ALA A 285 128.50 35.24 -31.83
C ALA A 285 129.51 34.77 -32.89
N GLU A 286 129.04 34.13 -33.97
CA GLU A 286 129.84 33.80 -35.15
C GLU A 286 130.53 35.05 -35.72
N ASN A 287 129.82 36.17 -35.86
CA ASN A 287 130.45 37.43 -36.28
C ASN A 287 131.39 38.05 -35.24
N ALA A 288 131.37 37.63 -33.98
CA ALA A 288 132.36 38.04 -32.97
C ALA A 288 133.60 37.13 -33.02
N GLU A 289 133.40 35.83 -33.19
CA GLU A 289 134.41 34.78 -33.35
C GLU A 289 135.25 35.00 -34.62
N ASN A 290 134.61 35.17 -35.78
CA ASN A 290 135.28 35.56 -37.04
C ASN A 290 136.09 36.87 -36.90
N ARG A 291 135.68 37.80 -36.01
CA ARG A 291 136.44 39.04 -35.72
C ARG A 291 137.58 38.83 -34.72
N ALA A 292 137.49 37.83 -33.85
CA ALA A 292 138.58 37.39 -32.99
C ALA A 292 139.67 36.71 -33.83
N GLU A 293 139.31 35.75 -34.69
CA GLU A 293 140.25 35.09 -35.63
C GLU A 293 140.97 36.12 -36.53
N GLN A 294 140.24 37.11 -37.06
CA GLN A 294 140.83 38.19 -37.85
C GLN A 294 141.77 39.08 -37.04
N ALA A 295 141.47 39.32 -35.75
CA ALA A 295 142.35 40.07 -34.86
C ALA A 295 143.62 39.28 -34.51
N GLU A 296 143.49 37.98 -34.21
CA GLU A 296 144.62 37.08 -33.97
C GLU A 296 145.51 36.92 -35.20
N THR A 297 144.92 36.78 -36.39
CA THR A 297 145.66 36.76 -37.67
C THR A 297 146.43 38.07 -37.90
N GLN A 298 145.83 39.22 -37.60
CA GLN A 298 146.51 40.53 -37.65
C GLN A 298 147.64 40.64 -36.61
N LEU A 299 147.46 40.05 -35.42
CA LEU A 299 148.44 40.05 -34.34
C LEU A 299 149.63 39.14 -34.68
N ALA A 300 149.40 37.96 -35.25
CA ALA A 300 150.43 37.10 -35.83
C ALA A 300 151.22 37.82 -36.95
N HIS A 301 150.53 38.49 -37.88
CA HIS A 301 151.19 39.30 -38.91
C HIS A 301 151.92 40.54 -38.36
N ALA A 302 151.54 41.07 -37.19
CA ALA A 302 152.32 42.08 -36.48
C ALA A 302 153.57 41.47 -35.82
N HIS A 303 153.44 40.29 -35.24
CA HIS A 303 154.54 39.60 -34.58
C HIS A 303 155.63 39.15 -35.57
N GLN A 304 155.25 38.62 -36.74
CA GLN A 304 156.17 38.26 -37.82
C GLN A 304 156.99 39.47 -38.29
N ARG A 305 156.34 40.62 -38.53
CA ARG A 305 157.05 41.85 -38.91
C ARG A 305 158.01 42.34 -37.82
N ALA A 306 157.73 42.06 -36.55
CA ALA A 306 158.64 42.35 -35.45
C ALA A 306 159.84 41.39 -35.37
N THR A 307 159.69 40.12 -35.76
CA THR A 307 160.82 39.19 -35.89
C THR A 307 161.68 39.49 -37.12
N ASP A 308 161.06 39.82 -38.25
CA ASP A 308 161.77 40.14 -39.50
C ASP A 308 162.66 41.38 -39.30
N THR A 309 162.09 42.46 -38.73
CA THR A 309 162.85 43.68 -38.43
C THR A 309 163.90 43.51 -37.32
N ALA A 310 163.77 42.51 -36.44
CA ALA A 310 164.81 42.13 -35.49
C ALA A 310 165.98 41.40 -36.18
N ALA A 311 165.71 40.57 -37.20
CA ALA A 311 166.73 39.91 -38.00
C ALA A 311 167.52 40.90 -38.89
N ASP A 312 166.82 41.87 -39.49
CA ASP A 312 167.46 43.00 -40.19
C ASP A 312 168.38 43.79 -39.26
N ALA A 313 167.91 44.10 -38.04
CA ALA A 313 168.69 44.83 -37.04
C ALA A 313 169.91 44.03 -36.51
N ALA A 314 169.84 42.70 -36.48
CA ALA A 314 170.99 41.85 -36.17
C ALA A 314 172.03 41.86 -37.32
N THR A 315 171.57 41.74 -38.56
CA THR A 315 172.41 41.79 -39.76
C THR A 315 173.13 43.14 -39.93
N ALA A 316 172.46 44.23 -39.58
CA ALA A 316 173.03 45.58 -39.56
C ALA A 316 174.09 45.80 -38.45
N ARG A 317 174.08 44.99 -37.37
CA ARG A 317 175.13 45.03 -36.32
C ARG A 317 176.36 44.25 -36.74
N ALA A 318 176.19 43.01 -37.23
CA ALA A 318 177.30 42.17 -37.67
C ALA A 318 178.15 42.86 -38.77
N THR A 319 177.50 43.55 -39.71
CA THR A 319 178.19 44.32 -40.76
C THR A 319 178.96 45.54 -40.24
N ALA A 320 178.55 46.15 -39.12
CA ALA A 320 179.28 47.26 -38.49
C ALA A 320 180.52 46.79 -37.69
N GLU A 321 180.46 45.61 -37.09
CA GLU A 321 181.56 45.00 -36.32
C GLU A 321 182.71 44.55 -37.24
N THR A 322 182.41 44.02 -38.43
CA THR A 322 183.43 43.71 -39.44
C THR A 322 184.20 44.95 -39.88
N LEU A 323 183.50 46.05 -40.20
CA LEU A 323 184.11 47.30 -40.66
C LEU A 323 184.99 47.99 -39.61
N THR A 324 184.67 47.86 -38.32
CA THR A 324 185.53 48.39 -37.24
C THR A 324 186.80 47.55 -37.04
N THR A 325 186.77 46.27 -37.39
CA THR A 325 187.92 45.37 -37.30
C THR A 325 188.99 45.70 -38.35
N GLU A 326 188.61 45.87 -39.63
CA GLU A 326 189.52 46.24 -40.72
C GLU A 326 190.22 47.59 -40.48
N LEU A 327 189.48 48.57 -39.95
CA LEU A 327 189.98 49.91 -39.60
C LEU A 327 191.05 49.89 -38.50
N THR A 328 191.03 48.86 -37.65
CA THR A 328 191.99 48.68 -36.55
C THR A 328 193.27 47.98 -37.03
N GLN A 329 193.14 46.99 -37.92
CA GLN A 329 194.28 46.26 -38.52
C GLN A 329 195.12 47.18 -39.41
N THR A 330 194.48 47.95 -40.30
CA THR A 330 195.15 48.93 -41.20
C THR A 330 195.91 50.01 -40.43
N ARG A 331 195.32 50.55 -39.36
CA ARG A 331 195.96 51.57 -38.50
C ARG A 331 197.20 51.06 -37.76
N THR A 332 197.24 49.77 -37.44
CA THR A 332 198.40 49.14 -36.81
C THR A 332 199.54 48.92 -37.81
N ARG A 333 199.21 48.47 -39.03
CA ARG A 333 200.17 48.26 -40.13
C ARG A 333 200.99 49.52 -40.47
N LEU A 334 200.34 50.68 -40.47
CA LEU A 334 200.98 51.99 -40.72
C LEU A 334 201.96 52.41 -39.60
N ARG A 335 201.76 51.99 -38.35
CA ARG A 335 202.67 52.32 -37.25
C ARG A 335 204.00 51.58 -37.39
N ASN A 336 203.94 50.27 -37.62
CA ASN A 336 205.14 49.42 -37.72
C ASN A 336 206.05 49.83 -38.90
N LEU A 337 205.47 50.27 -40.03
CA LEU A 337 206.23 50.79 -41.16
C LEU A 337 206.90 52.15 -40.89
N HIS A 338 206.37 52.97 -39.99
CA HIS A 338 206.96 54.26 -39.64
C HIS A 338 208.16 54.10 -38.69
N GLU A 339 208.07 53.14 -37.76
CA GLU A 339 209.08 52.87 -36.73
C GLU A 339 210.39 52.30 -37.31
N ILE A 340 210.29 51.45 -38.36
CA ILE A 340 211.44 50.86 -39.06
C ILE A 340 212.29 51.91 -39.80
N LEU A 341 211.74 53.09 -40.12
CA LEU A 341 212.42 54.13 -40.93
C LEU A 341 213.19 55.18 -40.10
N LEU A 342 213.28 55.02 -38.77
CA LEU A 342 213.76 56.08 -37.87
C LEU A 342 214.91 55.70 -36.92
N GLU A 343 215.40 54.45 -36.94
CA GLU A 343 216.60 54.05 -36.17
C GLU A 343 217.89 54.26 -36.98
N PRO A 344 219.03 54.61 -36.36
CA PRO A 344 220.34 54.59 -37.02
C PRO A 344 220.75 53.15 -37.36
N HIS A 345 221.42 52.93 -38.49
CA HIS A 345 221.84 51.60 -38.94
C HIS A 345 223.33 51.56 -39.25
N GLU A 346 224.05 50.60 -38.67
CA GLU A 346 225.51 50.51 -38.80
C GLU A 346 225.97 49.78 -40.07
N THR A 347 225.10 49.03 -40.75
CA THR A 347 225.33 48.47 -42.10
C THR A 347 224.06 48.39 -42.96
N ASP A 348 224.24 48.56 -44.27
CA ASP A 348 223.18 48.57 -45.31
C ASP A 348 222.44 47.21 -45.42
N GLU A 349 223.12 46.11 -45.09
CA GLU A 349 222.56 44.75 -45.08
C GLU A 349 221.54 44.54 -43.94
N HIS A 350 221.63 45.33 -42.86
CA HIS A 350 220.73 45.23 -41.71
C HIS A 350 219.34 45.84 -41.98
N LEU A 351 219.28 46.96 -42.71
CA LEU A 351 218.02 47.57 -43.18
C LEU A 351 217.22 46.58 -44.04
N ARG A 352 217.91 45.87 -44.95
CA ARG A 352 217.31 45.01 -45.97
C ARG A 352 216.60 43.78 -45.38
N ASN A 353 217.18 43.17 -44.35
CA ASN A 353 216.54 42.03 -43.67
C ASN A 353 215.32 42.44 -42.82
N ARG A 354 215.40 43.58 -42.11
CA ARG A 354 214.26 44.09 -41.30
C ARG A 354 213.03 44.44 -42.15
N LEU A 355 213.24 45.05 -43.33
CA LEU A 355 212.17 45.31 -44.29
C LEU A 355 211.49 44.04 -44.82
N LEU A 356 212.25 42.95 -45.02
CA LEU A 356 211.69 41.66 -45.46
C LEU A 356 210.86 40.99 -44.37
N SER A 357 211.30 40.99 -43.10
CA SER A 357 210.52 40.43 -41.99
C SER A 357 209.17 41.15 -41.78
N ALA A 358 209.14 42.48 -41.96
CA ALA A 358 207.93 43.28 -41.74
C ALA A 358 206.83 43.11 -42.80
N LEU A 359 207.12 42.47 -43.94
CA LEU A 359 206.19 42.31 -45.06
C LEU A 359 205.56 40.90 -45.17
N LEU A 360 206.01 39.91 -44.37
CA LEU A 360 205.80 38.50 -44.67
C LEU A 360 205.07 37.66 -43.59
N GLN A 361 204.54 38.27 -42.53
CA GLN A 361 203.74 37.55 -41.52
C GLN A 361 202.45 38.31 -41.18
N ASP A 362 201.34 37.90 -41.82
CA ASP A 362 199.97 38.38 -41.59
C ASP A 362 198.98 37.34 -42.14
N GLN A 363 198.26 36.63 -41.27
CA GLN A 363 197.08 35.81 -41.61
C GLN A 363 196.18 35.63 -40.36
N PRO A 364 194.87 35.89 -40.45
CA PRO A 364 193.87 35.51 -39.46
C PRO A 364 193.11 34.23 -39.88
N GLU A 365 192.39 33.61 -38.95
CA GLU A 365 191.36 32.59 -39.25
C GLU A 365 190.02 32.92 -38.56
N GLN A 366 188.98 32.16 -38.92
CA GLN A 366 187.59 32.63 -39.10
C GLN A 366 186.59 31.74 -38.30
N PRO A 367 185.42 32.24 -37.85
CA PRO A 367 184.56 31.52 -36.89
C PRO A 367 183.66 30.42 -37.52
N PRO A 368 183.10 29.51 -36.68
CA PRO A 368 182.25 28.39 -37.12
C PRO A 368 180.76 28.75 -37.32
N ASP A 369 180.03 27.83 -37.97
CA ASP A 369 178.58 27.87 -38.20
C ASP A 369 177.72 27.76 -36.91
N PRO A 370 176.48 28.29 -36.91
CA PRO A 370 175.51 28.11 -35.84
C PRO A 370 174.70 26.80 -35.92
N GLU A 371 174.29 26.27 -34.76
CA GLU A 371 173.55 25.01 -34.62
C GLU A 371 172.03 25.13 -34.90
N GLU A 372 171.41 24.06 -35.42
CA GLU A 372 169.95 23.94 -35.56
C GLU A 372 169.26 23.71 -34.20
N THR A 373 168.59 24.73 -33.67
CA THR A 373 167.53 24.60 -32.62
C THR A 373 166.44 25.65 -32.87
N GLY A 374 165.14 25.40 -32.69
CA GLY A 374 164.44 24.15 -32.34
C GLY A 374 162.90 24.31 -32.42
N THR A 375 162.17 23.32 -31.89
CA THR A 375 160.71 23.26 -31.62
C THR A 375 160.18 24.43 -30.78
N PRO A 376 158.84 24.65 -30.57
CA PRO A 376 157.63 23.81 -30.82
C PRO A 376 156.54 24.62 -31.61
N PRO A 377 155.18 24.59 -31.42
CA PRO A 377 154.23 23.77 -30.62
C PRO A 377 153.11 23.14 -31.53
N THR A 378 151.79 22.94 -31.24
CA THR A 378 150.83 23.40 -30.19
C THR A 378 149.60 22.45 -30.05
N GLU A 379 148.48 22.90 -29.45
CA GLU A 379 147.17 22.21 -29.31
C GLU A 379 146.43 21.92 -30.65
N GLY A 380 145.29 21.21 -30.72
CA GLY A 380 144.53 20.43 -29.72
C GLY A 380 143.04 20.81 -29.60
N ALA A 381 142.14 19.80 -29.68
CA ALA A 381 140.65 19.88 -29.54
C ALA A 381 139.92 20.72 -30.65
N PRO A 382 138.62 20.45 -30.98
CA PRO A 382 137.60 19.66 -30.28
C PRO A 382 137.46 18.19 -30.72
#